data_AF-A0A8J6KHZ1-F1
#
_entry.id   AF-A0A8J6KHZ1-F1
#
_cell.length_a   1.000
_cell.length_b   1.000
_cell.length_c   1.000
_cell.angle_alpha   90.00
_cell.angle_beta   90.00
_cell.angle_gamma   90.00
#
_symmetry.space_group_name_H-M   'P 1'
#
loop_
_entity.id
_entity.type
_entity.pdbx_description
1 polymer ?
#
loop_
_entity_poly.entity_id
_entity_poly.type
_entity_poly.pdbx_seq_one_letter_code
_entity_poly.pdbx_strand_id
1 'polypeptide(L)' 'RFEALFILSEPSQSWVGHKGQISCCLLSEALTRSKEDSSVLICICGPSGFVDQGLRCLEDLGFSKEETFIFKE' A
#
# COMPACT_ATOMS: atom_id res chain seq x y z
N ARG A 1 -9.00 0.07 -15.37
CA ARG A 1 -8.58 1.49 -15.33
C ARG A 1 -7.32 1.56 -14.49
N PHE A 2 -6.37 2.41 -14.83
CA PHE A 2 -5.09 2.55 -14.14
C PHE A 2 -5.05 3.89 -13.39
N GLU A 3 -4.53 3.87 -12.16
CA GLU A 3 -4.35 5.04 -11.30
C GLU A 3 -2.98 4.93 -10.62
N ALA A 4 -2.35 6.09 -10.34
CA ALA A 4 -1.04 6.16 -9.71
C ALA A 4 -1.06 7.23 -8.62
N LEU A 5 -0.59 6.85 -7.43
CA LEU A 5 -0.40 7.74 -6.29
C LEU A 5 1.08 7.81 -5.97
N PHE A 6 1.60 9.03 -5.85
CA PHE A 6 2.97 9.29 -5.44
C PHE A 6 2.96 9.80 -4.00
N ILE A 7 3.84 9.24 -3.17
CA ILE A 7 3.95 9.56 -1.75
C ILE A 7 5.42 9.86 -1.46
N LEU A 8 5.69 11.02 -0.87
CA LEU A 8 7.06 11.44 -0.53
C LEU A 8 7.26 11.42 0.98
N SER A 9 8.28 10.73 1.48
CA SER A 9 8.62 10.75 2.91
C SER A 9 9.13 12.12 3.34
N GLU A 10 9.93 12.76 2.50
CA GLU A 10 10.53 14.08 2.72
C GLU A 10 10.24 14.99 1.52
N PRO A 11 9.01 15.53 1.43
CA PRO A 11 8.62 16.38 0.30
C PRO A 11 9.20 17.80 0.39
N SER A 12 9.33 18.47 -0.77
CA SER A 12 9.54 19.92 -0.80
C SER A 12 8.27 20.69 -0.40
N GLN A 13 8.42 21.99 -0.10
CA GLN A 13 7.28 22.85 0.22
C GLN A 13 6.24 22.98 -0.91
N SER A 14 6.65 22.75 -2.15
CA SER A 14 5.77 22.80 -3.32
C SER A 14 4.98 21.51 -3.55
N TRP A 15 5.23 20.45 -2.78
CA TRP A 15 4.52 19.19 -2.91
C TRP A 15 3.12 19.30 -2.33
N VAL A 16 2.12 18.94 -3.13
CA VAL A 16 0.70 18.97 -2.75
C VAL A 16 0.08 17.58 -2.62
N GLY A 17 0.86 16.51 -2.87
CA GLY A 17 0.41 15.12 -2.75
C GLY A 17 0.58 14.55 -1.34
N HIS A 18 0.35 13.24 -1.22
CA HIS A 18 0.52 12.52 0.05
C HIS A 18 1.97 12.54 0.53
N LYS A 19 2.15 12.53 1.85
CA LYS A 19 3.46 12.56 2.50
C LYS A 19 3.58 11.52 3.59
N GLY A 20 4.81 11.09 3.85
CA GLY A 20 5.16 10.14 4.90
C GLY A 20 5.65 8.80 4.36
N GLN A 21 5.82 7.85 5.28
CA GLN A 21 6.17 6.46 4.99
C GLN A 21 4.91 5.59 4.93
N ILE A 22 5.03 4.34 4.46
CA ILE A 22 3.91 3.41 4.38
C ILE A 22 3.20 3.28 5.74
N SER A 23 1.88 3.40 5.72
CA SER A 23 1.02 3.34 6.91
C SER A 23 -0.36 2.82 6.55
N CYS A 24 -1.09 2.33 7.55
CA CYS A 24 -2.39 1.74 7.31
C CYS A 24 -3.40 2.79 6.83
N CYS A 25 -3.28 4.04 7.32
CA CYS A 25 -4.07 5.17 6.81
C CYS A 25 -3.86 5.39 5.30
N LEU A 26 -2.60 5.50 4.86
CA LEU A 26 -2.29 5.69 3.44
C LEU A 26 -2.74 4.51 2.58
N LEU A 27 -2.61 3.28 3.08
CA LEU A 27 -3.07 2.09 2.37
C LEU A 27 -4.60 2.03 2.29
N SER A 28 -5.32 2.43 3.33
CA SER A 28 -6.79 2.49 3.31
C SER A 28 -7.35 3.53 2.33
N GLU A 29 -6.61 4.62 2.12
CA GLU A 29 -6.94 5.64 1.12
C GLU A 29 -6.60 5.17 -0.30
N ALA A 30 -5.49 4.45 -0.47
CA ALA A 30 -5.00 4.00 -1.77
C ALA A 30 -5.69 2.72 -2.29
N LEU A 31 -6.09 1.82 -1.39
CA LEU A 31 -6.65 0.51 -1.72
C LEU A 31 -8.16 0.51 -1.49
N THR A 32 -8.91 0.50 -2.57
CA THR A 32 -10.37 0.32 -2.51
C THR A 32 -10.75 -1.06 -3.01
N ARG A 33 -11.43 -1.86 -2.18
CA ARG A 33 -12.21 -3.01 -2.66
C ARG A 33 -13.44 -2.47 -3.39
N SER A 34 -13.60 -2.82 -4.66
CA SER A 34 -14.74 -2.37 -5.45
C SER A 34 -16.05 -3.08 -5.05
N LYS A 35 -15.98 -4.35 -4.64
CA LYS A 35 -17.05 -5.14 -4.02
C LYS A 35 -16.47 -6.11 -3.00
N GLU A 36 -17.28 -6.51 -2.02
CA GLU A 36 -16.90 -7.41 -0.92
C GLU A 36 -16.29 -8.74 -1.41
N ASP A 37 -16.77 -9.28 -2.54
CA ASP A 37 -16.30 -10.55 -3.13
C ASP A 37 -15.38 -10.40 -4.36
N SER A 38 -14.81 -9.22 -4.60
CA SER A 38 -13.91 -9.05 -5.74
C SER A 38 -12.57 -9.75 -5.49
N SER A 39 -12.06 -10.47 -6.50
CA SER A 39 -10.70 -11.01 -6.47
C SER A 39 -9.69 -9.86 -6.47
N VAL A 40 -8.85 -9.80 -5.45
CA VAL A 40 -7.78 -8.79 -5.31
C VAL A 40 -6.42 -9.47 -5.36
N LEU A 41 -5.45 -8.83 -6.00
CA LEU A 41 -4.03 -9.16 -5.91
C LEU A 41 -3.27 -7.91 -5.53
N ILE A 42 -2.52 -7.97 -4.44
CA ILE A 42 -1.66 -6.91 -3.94
C ILE A 42 -0.21 -7.33 -4.12
N CYS A 43 0.52 -6.56 -4.92
CA CYS A 43 1.94 -6.76 -5.16
C CYS A 43 2.74 -5.76 -4.33
N ILE A 44 3.69 -6.23 -3.52
CA ILE A 44 4.55 -5.38 -2.71
C ILE A 44 6.03 -5.71 -2.91
N CYS A 45 6.85 -4.68 -3.04
CA CYS A 45 8.31 -4.76 -3.13
C CYS A 45 8.95 -3.56 -2.46
N GLY A 46 10.24 -3.68 -2.09
CA GLY A 46 11.01 -2.59 -1.50
C GLY A 46 11.89 -3.05 -0.33
N PRO A 47 12.45 -2.12 0.44
CA PRO A 47 13.26 -2.43 1.62
C PRO A 47 12.49 -3.31 2.61
N SER A 48 13.18 -4.23 3.31
CA SER A 48 12.52 -5.20 4.19
C SER A 48 11.60 -4.55 5.22
N GLY A 49 12.03 -3.47 5.87
CA GLY A 49 11.18 -2.76 6.83
C GLY A 49 9.93 -2.11 6.21
N PHE A 50 9.98 -1.70 4.94
CA PHE A 50 8.81 -1.21 4.20
C PHE A 50 7.84 -2.35 3.91
N VAL A 51 8.35 -3.49 3.45
CA VAL A 51 7.54 -4.67 3.15
C VAL A 51 6.87 -5.20 4.43
N ASP A 52 7.63 -5.36 5.51
CA ASP A 52 7.12 -5.88 6.78
C ASP A 52 6.01 -4.99 7.35
N GLN A 53 6.19 -3.67 7.31
CA GLN A 53 5.17 -2.72 7.76
C GLN A 53 3.95 -2.72 6.85
N GLY A 54 4.15 -2.81 5.54
CA GLY A 54 3.06 -2.92 4.56
C GLY A 54 2.20 -4.16 4.80
N LEU A 55 2.83 -5.32 5.02
CA LEU A 55 2.11 -6.57 5.30
C LEU A 55 1.26 -6.49 6.57
N ARG A 56 1.80 -5.94 7.65
CA ARG A 56 1.03 -5.74 8.90
C ARG A 56 -0.21 -4.89 8.66
N CYS A 57 -0.06 -3.78 7.95
CA CYS A 57 -1.20 -2.93 7.62
C CYS A 57 -2.21 -3.58 6.68
N LEU A 58 -1.76 -4.40 5.73
CA LEU A 58 -2.67 -5.13 4.85
C LEU A 58 -3.49 -6.16 5.64
N GLU A 59 -2.87 -6.88 6.58
CA GLU A 59 -3.56 -7.79 7.50
C GLU A 59 -4.59 -7.03 8.35
N ASP A 60 -4.23 -5.88 8.93
CA ASP A 60 -5.13 -5.02 9.72
C ASP A 60 -6.32 -4.47 8.90
N LEU A 61 -6.13 -4.28 7.59
CA LEU A 61 -7.18 -3.85 6.66
C LEU A 61 -8.03 -5.02 6.10
N GLY A 62 -7.77 -6.26 6.54
CA GLY A 62 -8.55 -7.43 6.16
C GLY A 62 -8.17 -8.02 4.80
N PHE A 63 -6.96 -7.75 4.29
CA PHE A 63 -6.41 -8.47 3.14
C PHE A 63 -5.72 -9.74 3.61
N SER A 64 -5.95 -10.84 2.88
CA SER A 64 -5.39 -12.14 3.23
C SER A 64 -3.97 -12.32 2.66
N LYS A 65 -3.26 -13.34 3.15
CA LYS A 65 -1.93 -13.70 2.64
C LYS A 65 -2.00 -14.24 1.22
N GLU A 66 -3.11 -14.89 0.85
CA GLU A 66 -3.36 -15.42 -0.48
C GLU A 66 -3.60 -14.30 -1.50
N GLU A 67 -4.08 -13.14 -1.06
CA GLU A 67 -4.26 -11.95 -1.88
C GLU A 67 -2.96 -11.14 -2.04
N THR A 68 -1.88 -11.48 -1.32
CA THR A 68 -0.65 -10.69 -1.29
C THR A 68 0.54 -11.45 -1.88
N PHE A 69 1.23 -10.81 -2.82
CA PHE A 69 2.47 -11.31 -3.40
C PHE A 69 3.64 -10.37 -3.08
N ILE A 70 4.69 -10.94 -2.49
CA ILE A 70 5.89 -10.20 -2.09
C ILE A 70 7.01 -10.53 -3.06
N PHE A 71 7.53 -9.51 -3.73
CA PHE A 71 8.78 -9.64 -4.48
C PHE A 71 9.95 -9.46 -3.50
N LYS A 72 10.77 -10.49 -3.36
CA LYS A 72 12.01 -10.47 -2.57
C LYS A 72 13.20 -10.68 -3.52
N GLU A 73 14.30 -9.99 -3.23
CA GLU A 73 15.63 -10.31 -3.77
C GLU A 73 16.28 -11.44 -2.97
#